data_AF-A0A3A5R8G5-F1
#
_entry.id   AF-A0A3A5R8G5-F1
#
_cell.length_a   1.000
_cell.length_b   1.000
_cell.length_c   1.000
_cell.angle_alpha   90.00
_cell.angle_beta   90.00
_cell.angle_gamma   90.00
#
_symmetry.space_group_name_H-M   'P 1'
#
loop_
_entity.id
_entity.type
_entity.pdbx_description
1 polymer ?
#
loop_
_entity_poly.entity_id
_entity_poly.type
_entity_poly.pdbx_seq_one_letter_code
_entity_poly.pdbx_strand_id
1 'polypeptide(L)'
;MNVNFNPRTLFENIEFLLKTQGRKIGEVENAVGVSAGYISRNSKENSSKPGIEFIINIARELNVSLDTLLTVNLVECTPTEQYLISFIDKLKNDTERDELAWNKEVAQDLNSVPVDENGIPNHPLFVPKEKPVDDGTYFDVPYESYFPSHSYGKDTLISGDCFDLSLKNYSKLYLMAVTKVLTQKTDAEIPSDKEEQRDTGKNKIFDPLAIELWMDLSQGPAQYLCSTRGNPSLRDKILILYSTVSENSNHPHVKKDVRYIIDSFMKNDIENDSLDAPPF
;
A
#
# COMPACT_ATOMS: atom_id res chain seq x y z
N MET A 1 -9.61 -16.64 -8.73
CA MET A 1 -10.28 -16.35 -10.02
C MET A 1 -9.21 -16.48 -11.10
N ASN A 2 -9.40 -17.34 -12.11
CA ASN A 2 -8.44 -17.48 -13.22
C ASN A 2 -8.48 -16.20 -14.05
N VAL A 3 -7.51 -15.30 -13.85
CA VAL A 3 -7.32 -14.14 -14.72
C VAL A 3 -6.74 -14.67 -16.02
N ASN A 4 -7.60 -14.99 -16.99
CA ASN A 4 -7.13 -15.36 -18.32
C ASN A 4 -6.46 -14.14 -18.95
N PHE A 5 -5.23 -14.33 -19.46
CA PHE A 5 -4.53 -13.31 -20.23
C PHE A 5 -5.43 -12.82 -21.37
N ASN A 6 -5.64 -11.50 -21.42
CA ASN A 6 -6.39 -10.84 -22.48
C ASN A 6 -5.42 -10.07 -23.38
N PRO A 7 -5.08 -10.59 -24.58
CA PRO A 7 -4.20 -9.91 -25.52
C PRO A 7 -4.66 -8.48 -25.85
N ARG A 8 -5.98 -8.24 -25.80
CA ARG A 8 -6.56 -6.93 -26.05
C ARG A 8 -6.09 -5.88 -25.03
N THR A 9 -6.13 -6.22 -23.74
CA THR A 9 -5.66 -5.32 -22.66
C THR A 9 -4.20 -4.95 -22.86
N LEU A 10 -3.35 -5.93 -23.21
CA LEU A 10 -1.94 -5.69 -23.51
C LEU A 10 -1.77 -4.68 -24.66
N PHE A 11 -2.42 -4.89 -25.80
CA PHE A 11 -2.25 -4.00 -26.95
C PHE A 11 -2.90 -2.62 -26.76
N GLU A 12 -4.05 -2.54 -26.10
CA GLU A 12 -4.67 -1.26 -25.73
C GLU A 12 -3.76 -0.46 -24.79
N ASN A 13 -3.13 -1.11 -23.81
CA ASN A 13 -2.14 -0.50 -22.93
C ASN A 13 -0.89 -0.03 -23.70
N ILE A 14 -0.36 -0.83 -24.63
CA ILE A 14 0.78 -0.44 -25.47
C ILE A 14 0.43 0.82 -26.28
N GLU A 15 -0.71 0.81 -26.97
CA GLU A 15 -1.15 1.97 -27.77
C GLU A 15 -1.36 3.22 -26.92
N PHE A 16 -1.91 3.06 -25.71
CA PHE A 16 -2.08 4.13 -24.73
C PHE A 16 -0.74 4.72 -24.27
N LEU A 17 0.21 3.87 -23.87
CA LEU A 17 1.53 4.28 -23.41
C LEU A 17 2.34 4.97 -24.52
N LEU A 18 2.26 4.48 -25.75
CA LEU A 18 2.93 5.11 -26.90
C LEU A 18 2.39 6.53 -27.17
N LYS A 19 1.07 6.70 -27.10
CA LYS A 19 0.42 8.02 -27.28
C LYS A 19 0.81 8.98 -26.17
N THR A 20 0.77 8.54 -24.92
CA THR A 20 1.10 9.38 -23.75
C THR A 20 2.58 9.77 -23.70
N GLN A 21 3.48 8.89 -24.15
CA GLN A 21 4.91 9.17 -24.25
C GLN A 21 5.30 9.91 -25.55
N GLY A 22 4.37 10.14 -26.47
CA GLY A 22 4.65 10.80 -27.76
C GLY A 22 5.54 9.98 -28.70
N ARG A 23 5.55 8.65 -28.57
CA ARG A 23 6.44 7.75 -29.31
C ARG A 23 5.74 7.16 -30.53
N LYS A 24 6.49 6.97 -31.63
CA LYS A 24 5.94 6.31 -32.83
C LYS A 24 6.01 4.80 -32.70
N ILE A 25 4.92 4.11 -33.07
CA ILE A 25 4.80 2.64 -33.06
C ILE A 25 5.99 1.97 -33.75
N GLY A 26 6.34 2.41 -34.97
CA GLY A 26 7.42 1.78 -35.74
C GLY A 26 8.81 1.92 -35.13
N GLU A 27 9.08 3.00 -34.37
CA GLU A 27 10.35 3.18 -33.65
C GLU A 27 10.45 2.17 -32.49
N VAL A 28 9.34 1.95 -31.79
CA VAL A 28 9.25 0.99 -30.69
C VAL A 28 9.28 -0.45 -31.17
N GLU A 29 8.61 -0.78 -32.28
CA GLU A 29 8.67 -2.11 -32.91
C GLU A 29 10.11 -2.50 -33.25
N ASN A 30 10.87 -1.57 -33.81
CA ASN A 30 12.29 -1.79 -34.10
C ASN A 30 13.11 -1.99 -32.82
N ALA A 31 12.88 -1.18 -31.78
CA ALA A 31 13.60 -1.28 -30.51
C ALA A 31 13.37 -2.62 -29.80
N VAL A 32 12.16 -3.18 -29.87
CA VAL A 32 11.83 -4.48 -29.25
C VAL A 32 12.07 -5.68 -30.17
N GLY A 33 12.61 -5.45 -31.37
CA GLY A 33 13.03 -6.52 -32.29
C GLY A 33 11.90 -7.20 -33.06
N VAL A 34 10.77 -6.51 -33.32
CA VAL A 34 9.66 -7.05 -34.11
C VAL A 34 9.49 -6.34 -35.46
N SER A 35 8.81 -7.03 -36.39
CA SER A 35 8.54 -6.47 -37.72
C SER A 35 7.65 -5.22 -37.66
N ALA A 36 7.87 -4.28 -38.59
CA ALA A 36 7.03 -3.11 -38.72
C ALA A 36 5.54 -3.48 -38.89
N GLY A 37 4.66 -2.80 -38.17
CA GLY A 37 3.23 -3.05 -38.09
C GLY A 37 2.85 -4.30 -37.30
N TYR A 38 3.78 -4.96 -36.59
CA TYR A 38 3.46 -6.08 -35.69
C TYR A 38 2.41 -5.67 -34.66
N ILE A 39 2.61 -4.54 -33.96
CA ILE A 39 1.67 -4.07 -32.93
C ILE A 39 0.30 -3.81 -33.56
N SER A 40 0.26 -3.12 -34.70
CA SER A 40 -1.01 -2.79 -35.39
C SER A 40 -1.76 -3.97 -36.00
N ARG A 41 -1.04 -5.05 -36.38
CA ARG A 41 -1.68 -6.29 -36.86
C ARG A 41 -2.26 -7.08 -35.70
N ASN A 42 -1.45 -7.30 -34.67
CA ASN A 42 -1.84 -8.11 -33.52
C ASN A 42 -2.90 -7.41 -32.64
N SER A 43 -2.98 -6.08 -32.62
CA SER A 43 -4.06 -5.36 -31.91
C SER A 43 -5.44 -5.52 -32.56
N LYS A 44 -5.50 -5.81 -33.87
CA LYS A 44 -6.75 -6.06 -34.61
C LYS A 44 -7.15 -7.54 -34.59
N GLU A 45 -6.16 -8.41 -34.68
CA GLU A 45 -6.33 -9.86 -34.64
C GLU A 45 -6.36 -10.34 -33.17
N ASN A 46 -7.52 -10.21 -32.53
CA ASN A 46 -7.80 -10.66 -31.14
C ASN A 46 -7.48 -12.15 -30.84
N SER A 47 -6.97 -12.91 -31.81
CA SER A 47 -6.56 -14.31 -31.71
C SER A 47 -5.03 -14.51 -31.60
N SER A 48 -4.23 -13.48 -31.88
CA SER A 48 -2.78 -13.59 -31.83
C SER A 48 -2.29 -13.60 -30.37
N LYS A 49 -1.50 -14.62 -30.01
CA LYS A 49 -0.83 -14.70 -28.71
C LYS A 49 0.59 -14.14 -28.87
N PRO A 50 0.87 -12.93 -28.39
CA PRO A 50 2.23 -12.38 -28.47
C PRO A 50 3.21 -13.28 -27.72
N GLY A 51 4.43 -13.39 -28.26
CA GLY A 51 5.50 -14.16 -27.64
C GLY A 51 5.94 -13.52 -26.31
N ILE A 52 6.31 -14.33 -25.33
CA ILE A 52 6.75 -13.86 -24.00
C ILE A 52 7.91 -12.86 -24.12
N GLU A 53 8.86 -13.11 -25.01
CA GLU A 53 10.01 -12.22 -25.25
C GLU A 53 9.58 -10.83 -25.71
N PHE A 54 8.59 -10.74 -26.61
CA PHE A 54 8.02 -9.46 -27.01
C PHE A 54 7.40 -8.74 -25.81
N ILE A 55 6.60 -9.43 -25.00
CA ILE A 55 5.91 -8.84 -23.84
C ILE A 55 6.93 -8.29 -22.82
N ILE A 56 8.00 -9.04 -22.56
CA ILE A 56 9.06 -8.60 -21.65
C ILE A 56 9.80 -7.38 -22.22
N ASN A 57 10.17 -7.43 -23.50
CA ASN A 57 10.92 -6.35 -24.14
C ASN A 57 10.10 -5.08 -24.25
N ILE A 58 8.82 -5.17 -24.61
CA ILE A 58 7.94 -4.01 -24.71
C ILE A 58 7.64 -3.40 -23.33
N ALA A 59 7.51 -4.22 -22.27
CA ALA A 59 7.36 -3.71 -20.90
C ALA A 59 8.58 -2.88 -20.47
N ARG A 60 9.80 -3.38 -20.75
CA ARG A 60 11.05 -2.65 -20.50
C ARG A 60 11.13 -1.36 -21.33
N GLU A 61 10.81 -1.44 -22.62
CA GLU A 61 10.89 -0.32 -23.55
C GLU A 61 9.91 0.80 -23.19
N LEU A 62 8.74 0.46 -22.65
CA LEU A 62 7.73 1.41 -22.18
C LEU A 62 7.92 1.80 -20.71
N ASN A 63 8.92 1.26 -20.03
CA ASN A 63 9.22 1.46 -18.62
C ASN A 63 8.00 1.22 -17.69
N VAL A 64 7.31 0.10 -17.90
CA VAL A 64 6.13 -0.32 -17.14
C VAL A 64 6.32 -1.74 -16.61
N SER A 65 5.74 -2.06 -15.44
CA SER A 65 5.79 -3.42 -14.93
C SER A 65 5.02 -4.39 -15.83
N LEU A 66 5.48 -5.64 -15.90
CA LEU A 66 4.80 -6.70 -16.64
C LEU A 66 3.35 -6.88 -16.14
N ASP A 67 3.16 -6.85 -14.82
CA ASP A 67 1.85 -6.97 -14.20
C ASP A 67 0.92 -5.84 -14.65
N THR A 68 1.37 -4.57 -14.59
CA THR A 68 0.55 -3.43 -15.04
C THR A 68 0.18 -3.56 -16.50
N LEU A 69 1.15 -3.92 -17.34
CA LEU A 69 0.94 -4.06 -18.77
C LEU A 69 -0.11 -5.14 -19.11
N LEU A 70 -0.18 -6.21 -18.31
CA LEU A 70 -1.02 -7.38 -18.58
C LEU A 70 -2.38 -7.34 -17.89
N THR A 71 -2.50 -6.70 -16.71
CA THR A 71 -3.70 -6.85 -15.85
C THR A 71 -4.48 -5.57 -15.63
N VAL A 72 -3.88 -4.40 -15.84
CA VAL A 72 -4.53 -3.10 -15.58
C VAL A 72 -5.08 -2.56 -16.88
N ASN A 73 -6.32 -2.06 -16.90
CA ASN A 73 -6.82 -1.28 -18.03
C ASN A 73 -6.38 0.19 -17.89
N LEU A 74 -5.21 0.54 -18.44
CA LEU A 74 -4.65 1.89 -18.32
C LEU A 74 -5.49 2.94 -19.04
N VAL A 75 -6.26 2.54 -20.06
CA VAL A 75 -7.14 3.44 -20.83
C VAL A 75 -8.27 3.99 -19.96
N GLU A 76 -8.78 3.18 -19.02
CA GLU A 76 -9.85 3.56 -18.10
C GLU A 76 -9.34 4.21 -16.81
N CYS A 77 -8.02 4.20 -16.58
CA CYS A 77 -7.44 4.80 -15.38
C CYS A 77 -7.36 6.33 -15.53
N THR A 78 -7.72 7.05 -14.47
CA THR A 78 -7.46 8.49 -14.39
C THR A 78 -5.96 8.77 -14.32
N PRO A 79 -5.50 10.00 -14.65
CA PRO A 79 -4.09 10.36 -14.50
C PRO A 79 -3.54 10.13 -13.09
N THR A 80 -4.35 10.37 -12.06
CA THR A 80 -3.99 10.13 -10.66
C THR A 80 -3.82 8.64 -10.35
N GLU A 81 -4.70 7.79 -10.88
CA GLU A 81 -4.57 6.33 -10.72
C GLU A 81 -3.30 5.81 -11.39
N GLN A 82 -3.00 6.28 -12.60
CA GLN A 82 -1.78 5.90 -13.31
C GLN A 82 -0.51 6.34 -12.55
N TYR A 83 -0.54 7.53 -11.95
CA TYR A 83 0.53 8.01 -11.07
C TYR A 83 0.70 7.10 -9.84
N LEU A 84 -0.39 6.75 -9.16
CA LEU A 84 -0.34 5.86 -7.99
C LEU A 84 0.08 4.43 -8.35
N ILE A 85 -0.35 3.89 -9.49
CA ILE A 85 0.09 2.57 -9.99
C ILE A 85 1.60 2.57 -10.20
N SER A 86 2.13 3.61 -10.87
CA SER A 86 3.57 3.74 -11.11
C SER A 86 4.36 3.84 -9.81
N PHE A 87 3.82 4.58 -8.83
CA PHE A 87 4.41 4.70 -7.51
C PHE A 87 4.42 3.36 -6.76
N ILE A 88 3.31 2.63 -6.72
CA ILE A 88 3.20 1.33 -6.06
C ILE A 88 4.09 0.27 -6.71
N ASP A 89 4.15 0.23 -8.04
CA ASP A 89 5.05 -0.67 -8.77
C ASP A 89 6.51 -0.40 -8.42
N LYS A 90 6.90 0.88 -8.29
CA LYS A 90 8.25 1.25 -7.85
C LYS A 90 8.53 0.77 -6.42
N LEU A 91 7.61 1.04 -5.49
CA LEU A 91 7.73 0.59 -4.09
C LEU A 91 7.91 -0.93 -4.00
N LYS A 92 7.11 -1.69 -4.76
CA LYS A 92 7.22 -3.15 -4.82
C LYS A 92 8.62 -3.57 -5.28
N ASN A 93 9.05 -3.07 -6.44
CA ASN A 93 10.33 -3.49 -7.04
C ASN A 93 11.53 -3.13 -6.16
N ASP A 94 11.53 -1.95 -5.53
CA ASP A 94 12.60 -1.54 -4.63
C ASP A 94 12.57 -2.36 -3.33
N THR A 95 11.40 -2.77 -2.85
CA THR A 95 11.26 -3.70 -1.70
C THR A 95 11.82 -5.08 -2.04
N GLU A 96 11.52 -5.62 -3.23
CA GLU A 96 12.07 -6.92 -3.69
C GLU A 96 13.59 -6.89 -3.86
N ARG A 97 14.17 -5.71 -4.10
CA ARG A 97 15.62 -5.50 -4.22
C ARG A 97 16.30 -5.20 -2.89
N ASP A 98 15.57 -5.23 -1.78
CA ASP A 98 16.11 -4.91 -0.46
C ASP A 98 16.61 -3.46 -0.34
N GLU A 99 16.03 -2.54 -1.13
CA GLU A 99 16.43 -1.13 -1.16
C GLU A 99 15.61 -0.26 -0.20
N LEU A 100 14.49 -0.79 0.31
CA LEU A 100 13.56 -0.09 1.20
C LEU A 100 13.53 -0.74 2.59
N ALA A 101 13.92 0.04 3.60
CA ALA A 101 13.86 -0.39 4.99
C ALA A 101 12.51 -0.01 5.62
N TRP A 102 11.50 -0.85 5.41
CA TRP A 102 10.21 -0.74 6.08
C TRP A 102 10.34 -1.02 7.59
N ASN A 103 9.64 -0.28 8.44
CA ASN A 103 9.43 -0.71 9.83
C ASN A 103 8.03 -1.29 9.97
N LYS A 104 7.92 -2.32 10.79
CA LYS A 104 6.67 -3.00 11.10
C LYS A 104 6.06 -2.39 12.36
N GLU A 105 4.77 -2.06 12.29
CA GLU A 105 3.96 -1.60 13.40
C GLU A 105 2.93 -2.67 13.77
N VAL A 106 2.96 -3.10 15.03
CA VAL A 106 2.15 -4.22 15.51
C VAL A 106 0.72 -3.76 15.77
N ALA A 107 -0.26 -4.53 15.29
CA ALA A 107 -1.68 -4.21 15.43
C ALA A 107 -2.11 -3.97 16.90
N GLN A 108 -1.53 -4.69 17.85
CA GLN A 108 -1.85 -4.53 19.27
C GLN A 108 -1.47 -3.13 19.77
N ASP A 109 -0.26 -2.67 19.43
CA ASP A 109 0.23 -1.34 19.83
C ASP A 109 -0.59 -0.24 19.14
N LEU A 110 -0.92 -0.44 17.87
CA LEU A 110 -1.75 0.48 17.10
C LEU A 110 -3.19 0.56 17.60
N ASN A 111 -3.78 -0.54 18.07
CA ASN A 111 -5.12 -0.51 18.67
C ASN A 111 -5.15 0.12 20.07
N SER A 112 -3.99 0.41 20.66
CA SER A 112 -3.85 1.01 22.00
C SER A 112 -2.92 2.22 21.98
N VAL A 113 -2.93 2.98 20.87
CA VAL A 113 -2.10 4.20 20.72
C VAL A 113 -2.38 5.16 21.88
N PRO A 114 -1.39 5.44 22.73
CA PRO A 114 -1.56 6.35 23.85
C PRO A 114 -1.72 7.79 23.34
N VAL A 115 -2.40 8.58 24.14
CA VAL A 115 -2.53 10.03 23.99
C VAL A 115 -1.64 10.74 25.01
N ASP A 116 -1.12 11.91 24.66
CA ASP A 116 -0.37 12.76 25.57
C ASP A 116 -1.27 13.50 26.58
N GLU A 117 -0.67 14.34 27.43
CA GLU A 117 -1.37 15.13 28.45
C GLU A 117 -2.40 16.12 27.84
N ASN A 118 -2.29 16.44 26.55
CA ASN A 118 -3.19 17.30 25.81
C ASN A 118 -4.26 16.51 25.03
N GLY A 119 -4.23 15.17 25.10
CA GLY A 119 -5.13 14.30 24.36
C GLY A 119 -4.71 14.08 22.90
N ILE A 120 -3.48 14.41 22.53
CA ILE A 120 -2.95 14.23 21.18
C ILE A 120 -2.39 12.79 21.07
N PRO A 121 -2.84 11.98 20.09
CA PRO A 121 -2.31 10.63 19.90
C PRO A 121 -0.83 10.62 19.53
N ASN A 122 -0.07 9.67 20.09
CA ASN A 122 1.35 9.46 19.77
C ASN A 122 1.58 8.74 18.43
N HIS A 123 0.67 8.90 17.47
CA HIS A 123 0.79 8.38 16.11
C HIS A 123 0.11 9.35 15.13
N PRO A 124 0.77 9.74 14.02
CA PRO A 124 0.28 10.83 13.14
C PRO A 124 -1.02 10.51 12.41
N LEU A 125 -1.31 9.22 12.19
CA LEU A 125 -2.57 8.79 11.57
C LEU A 125 -3.76 8.66 12.54
N PHE A 126 -3.56 8.83 13.84
CA PHE A 126 -4.62 8.63 14.83
C PHE A 126 -5.18 9.97 15.28
N VAL A 127 -6.48 9.97 15.61
CA VAL A 127 -7.19 11.15 16.11
C VAL A 127 -7.79 10.85 17.48
N PRO A 128 -7.94 11.85 18.37
CA PRO A 128 -8.59 11.64 19.66
C PRO A 128 -10.05 11.22 19.49
N LYS A 129 -10.53 10.32 20.34
CA LYS A 129 -11.97 10.06 20.46
C LYS A 129 -12.63 11.22 21.17
N GLU A 130 -13.61 11.84 20.53
CA GLU A 130 -14.47 12.84 21.20
C GLU A 130 -15.25 12.17 22.33
N LYS A 131 -15.24 12.76 23.53
CA LYS A 131 -16.15 12.36 24.61
C LYS A 131 -17.54 12.96 24.35
N PRO A 132 -18.64 12.21 24.57
CA PRO A 132 -19.95 12.84 24.69
C PRO A 132 -19.89 13.85 25.84
N VAL A 133 -20.29 15.09 25.57
CA VAL A 133 -20.30 16.17 26.56
C VAL A 133 -21.39 15.85 27.57
N ASP A 134 -21.02 15.28 28.71
CA ASP A 134 -21.90 15.22 29.87
C ASP A 134 -21.82 16.56 30.61
N ASP A 135 -22.91 17.34 30.46
CA ASP A 135 -23.56 18.18 31.46
C ASP A 135 -22.75 19.06 32.44
N GLY A 136 -21.53 19.45 32.07
CA GLY A 136 -20.92 20.70 32.53
C GLY A 136 -19.94 20.58 33.70
N THR A 137 -19.35 19.41 33.92
CA THR A 137 -18.23 19.27 34.87
C THR A 137 -17.03 18.58 34.23
N TYR A 138 -15.93 19.33 34.11
CA TYR A 138 -14.58 18.92 33.71
C TYR A 138 -14.37 18.55 32.23
N PHE A 139 -13.49 19.31 31.54
CA PHE A 139 -12.95 18.91 30.23
C PHE A 139 -11.98 17.75 30.46
N ASP A 140 -12.54 16.56 30.39
CA ASP A 140 -11.84 15.35 30.68
C ASP A 140 -11.03 14.97 29.42
N VAL A 141 -9.70 15.16 29.45
CA VAL A 141 -8.79 14.90 28.30
C VAL A 141 -9.11 13.52 27.68
N PRO A 142 -9.25 13.40 26.34
CA PRO A 142 -9.56 12.12 25.72
C PRO A 142 -8.42 11.14 25.99
N TYR A 143 -8.72 10.04 26.69
CA TYR A 143 -7.77 8.98 27.04
C TYR A 143 -7.62 7.93 25.93
N GLU A 144 -8.40 8.03 24.87
CA GLU A 144 -8.44 7.07 23.78
C GLU A 144 -8.30 7.78 22.43
N SER A 145 -7.63 7.10 21.51
CA SER A 145 -7.49 7.49 20.12
C SER A 145 -8.14 6.45 19.21
N TYR A 146 -8.36 6.81 17.95
CA TYR A 146 -8.77 5.86 16.93
C TYR A 146 -8.16 6.23 15.57
N PHE A 147 -8.02 5.23 14.72
CA PHE A 147 -7.63 5.41 13.33
C PHE A 147 -8.86 5.72 12.47
N PRO A 148 -8.95 6.93 11.87
CA PRO A 148 -10.09 7.33 11.04
C PRO A 148 -9.98 6.74 9.63
N SER A 149 -10.13 5.41 9.52
CA SER A 149 -10.04 4.69 8.25
C SER A 149 -10.97 5.27 7.20
N HIS A 150 -10.46 5.36 5.97
CA HIS A 150 -11.28 5.77 4.84
C HIS A 150 -12.29 4.68 4.43
N SER A 151 -11.96 3.40 4.68
CA SER A 151 -12.81 2.25 4.35
C SER A 151 -13.92 2.01 5.36
N TYR A 152 -13.66 2.23 6.65
CA TYR A 152 -14.53 1.81 7.75
C TYR A 152 -14.95 2.93 8.72
N GLY A 153 -14.34 4.12 8.60
CA GLY A 153 -14.60 5.26 9.47
C GLY A 153 -14.07 5.05 10.88
N LYS A 154 -14.80 5.55 11.87
CA LYS A 154 -14.38 5.57 13.28
C LYS A 154 -14.44 4.23 14.02
N ASP A 155 -15.21 3.26 13.52
CA ASP A 155 -15.41 1.95 14.16
C ASP A 155 -14.36 0.92 13.69
N THR A 156 -13.17 1.40 13.36
CA THR A 156 -12.12 0.59 12.74
C THR A 156 -11.28 -0.14 13.78
N LEU A 157 -10.89 -1.36 13.42
CA LEU A 157 -9.89 -2.14 14.15
C LEU A 157 -8.67 -2.36 13.24
N ILE A 158 -7.47 -2.24 13.81
CA ILE A 158 -6.23 -2.68 13.15
C ILE A 158 -6.13 -4.20 13.32
N SER A 159 -6.07 -4.95 12.22
CA SER A 159 -6.22 -6.42 12.27
C SER A 159 -5.10 -7.18 11.55
N GLY A 160 -4.11 -6.48 11.01
CA GLY A 160 -2.92 -7.07 10.42
C GLY A 160 -1.68 -6.27 10.75
N ASP A 161 -0.53 -6.78 10.32
CA ASP A 161 0.72 -6.04 10.39
C ASP A 161 0.59 -4.74 9.59
N CYS A 162 0.96 -3.62 10.22
CA CYS A 162 1.06 -2.35 9.53
C CYS A 162 2.53 -2.03 9.29
N PHE A 163 2.80 -1.16 8.33
CA PHE A 163 4.18 -0.82 7.97
C PHE A 163 4.32 0.66 7.69
N ASP A 164 5.43 1.25 8.12
CA ASP A 164 5.84 2.59 7.74
C ASP A 164 7.16 2.60 6.97
N LEU A 165 7.29 3.54 6.04
CA LEU A 165 8.51 3.79 5.27
C LEU A 165 8.81 5.28 5.28
N SER A 166 10.02 5.63 5.70
CA SER A 166 10.52 7.01 5.61
C SER A 166 10.86 7.37 4.16
N LEU A 167 10.31 8.49 3.70
CA LEU A 167 10.53 9.06 2.38
C LEU A 167 11.22 10.44 2.51
N LYS A 168 11.40 11.14 1.39
CA LYS A 168 11.99 12.48 1.37
C LYS A 168 11.19 13.47 2.23
N ASN A 169 11.84 14.56 2.63
CA ASN A 169 11.25 15.66 3.39
C ASN A 169 10.61 15.21 4.71
N TYR A 170 11.18 14.21 5.37
CA TYR A 170 10.65 13.65 6.61
C TYR A 170 9.20 13.14 6.50
N SER A 171 8.74 12.84 5.29
CA SER A 171 7.44 12.23 5.08
C SER A 171 7.50 10.73 5.38
N LYS A 172 6.37 10.17 5.80
CA LYS A 172 6.22 8.74 6.04
C LYS A 172 5.06 8.18 5.26
N LEU A 173 5.29 7.07 4.59
CA LEU A 173 4.27 6.29 3.92
C LEU A 173 3.84 5.15 4.82
N TYR A 174 2.53 4.92 4.95
CA TYR A 174 1.97 3.88 5.80
C TYR A 174 1.11 2.91 5.00
N LEU A 175 1.27 1.62 5.28
CA LEU A 175 0.38 0.54 4.88
C LEU A 175 -0.40 0.08 6.11
N MET A 176 -1.69 0.42 6.15
CA MET A 176 -2.56 0.14 7.29
C MET A 176 -3.51 -1.02 6.97
N ALA A 177 -3.38 -2.12 7.73
CA ALA A 177 -4.21 -3.31 7.59
C ALA A 177 -5.41 -3.24 8.56
N VAL A 178 -6.60 -2.95 8.02
CA VAL A 178 -7.77 -2.57 8.81
C VAL A 178 -9.01 -3.42 8.51
N THR A 179 -9.88 -3.52 9.51
CA THR A 179 -11.19 -4.19 9.42
C THR A 179 -12.23 -3.44 10.26
N LYS A 180 -13.49 -3.85 10.17
CA LYS A 180 -14.58 -3.42 11.03
C LYS A 180 -15.24 -4.63 11.69
N VAL A 181 -15.62 -4.49 12.96
CA VAL A 181 -16.42 -5.50 13.66
C VAL A 181 -17.89 -5.34 13.27
N LEU A 182 -18.48 -6.36 12.68
CA LEU A 182 -19.91 -6.52 12.46
C LEU A 182 -20.48 -7.32 13.65
N THR A 183 -21.09 -6.64 14.61
CA THR A 183 -21.90 -7.33 15.62
C THR A 183 -23.16 -7.88 14.97
N GLN A 184 -23.36 -9.21 14.99
CA GLN A 184 -24.68 -9.78 14.69
C GLN A 184 -25.68 -9.21 15.71
N LYS A 185 -26.71 -8.52 15.22
CA LYS A 185 -27.95 -8.39 15.99
C LYS A 185 -28.54 -9.79 16.08
N THR A 186 -28.40 -10.44 17.23
CA THR A 186 -29.30 -11.53 17.58
C THR A 186 -30.65 -10.92 17.92
N ASP A 187 -31.40 -10.51 16.89
CA ASP A 187 -32.84 -10.27 17.01
C ASP A 187 -33.52 -11.64 16.97
N ALA A 188 -33.30 -12.41 18.03
CA ALA A 188 -34.15 -13.51 18.44
C ALA A 188 -34.18 -13.42 19.97
N GLU A 189 -35.30 -12.91 20.48
CA GLU A 189 -35.68 -12.96 21.89
C GLU A 189 -35.36 -14.35 22.42
N ILE A 190 -34.35 -14.47 23.28
CA ILE A 190 -34.17 -15.68 24.06
C ILE A 190 -35.12 -15.55 25.24
N PRO A 191 -36.11 -16.46 25.39
CA PRO A 191 -37.00 -16.44 26.53
C PRO A 191 -36.18 -16.49 27.81
N SER A 192 -36.53 -15.60 28.72
CA SER A 192 -35.96 -15.41 30.04
C SER A 192 -36.23 -16.62 30.93
N ASP A 193 -35.54 -17.73 30.73
CA ASP A 193 -35.53 -18.89 31.64
C ASP A 193 -34.30 -19.75 31.36
N LYS A 194 -33.13 -19.29 31.81
CA LYS A 194 -31.88 -20.03 32.12
C LYS A 194 -30.70 -19.05 32.17
N GLU A 195 -30.69 -18.24 33.23
CA GLU A 195 -29.46 -17.61 33.73
C GLU A 195 -28.62 -18.69 34.40
N GLU A 196 -27.61 -19.18 33.70
CA GLU A 196 -26.30 -19.54 34.25
C GLU A 196 -25.44 -20.10 33.10
N GLN A 197 -24.25 -19.52 32.93
CA GLN A 197 -23.26 -19.76 31.86
C GLN A 197 -23.49 -18.99 30.55
N ARG A 198 -23.03 -17.73 30.51
CA ARG A 198 -22.66 -17.06 29.26
C ARG A 198 -21.39 -16.24 29.44
N ASP A 199 -20.26 -16.94 29.46
CA ASP A 199 -18.99 -16.40 28.97
C ASP A 199 -18.46 -17.34 27.90
N THR A 200 -18.76 -17.02 26.64
CA THR A 200 -18.00 -17.45 25.47
C THR A 200 -18.29 -16.44 24.37
N GLY A 201 -17.26 -15.74 23.90
CA GLY A 201 -17.32 -14.67 22.91
C GLY A 201 -18.37 -14.91 21.82
N LYS A 202 -19.38 -14.03 21.78
CA LYS A 202 -20.32 -13.93 20.66
C LYS A 202 -19.52 -13.87 19.37
N ASN A 203 -19.87 -14.70 18.38
CA ASN A 203 -19.28 -14.71 17.04
C ASN A 203 -19.22 -13.29 16.45
N LYS A 204 -18.08 -12.61 16.63
CA LYS A 204 -17.81 -11.34 15.96
C LYS A 204 -17.55 -11.68 14.50
N ILE A 205 -18.41 -11.20 13.61
CA ILE A 205 -18.13 -11.21 12.18
C ILE A 205 -17.27 -9.99 11.90
N PHE A 206 -16.24 -10.14 11.10
CA PHE A 206 -15.40 -9.02 10.68
C PHE A 206 -15.68 -8.73 9.21
N ASP A 207 -15.67 -7.45 8.85
CA ASP A 207 -15.59 -7.06 7.45
C ASP A 207 -14.27 -7.60 6.84
N PRO A 208 -14.22 -7.84 5.52
CA PRO A 208 -12.99 -8.25 4.84
C PRO A 208 -11.82 -7.30 5.15
N LEU A 209 -10.59 -7.81 5.22
CA LEU A 209 -9.43 -6.95 5.44
C LEU A 209 -9.30 -5.90 4.30
N ALA A 210 -9.12 -4.64 4.68
CA ALA A 210 -8.74 -3.58 3.76
C ALA A 210 -7.30 -3.16 4.05
N ILE A 211 -6.51 -2.95 3.00
CA ILE A 211 -5.20 -2.31 3.12
C ILE A 211 -5.34 -0.89 2.62
N GLU A 212 -5.00 0.09 3.46
CA GLU A 212 -5.02 1.50 3.12
C GLU A 212 -3.60 2.07 3.05
N LEU A 213 -3.35 2.84 2.00
CA LEU A 213 -2.10 3.56 1.80
C LEU A 213 -2.30 5.02 2.22
N TRP A 214 -1.52 5.46 3.20
CA TRP A 214 -1.56 6.82 3.75
C TRP A 214 -0.19 7.47 3.68
N MET A 215 -0.16 8.80 3.56
CA MET A 215 1.08 9.56 3.59
C MET A 215 1.00 10.66 4.65
N ASP A 216 1.87 10.56 5.63
CA ASP A 216 2.12 11.60 6.61
C ASP A 216 3.16 12.57 6.04
N LEU A 217 2.85 13.86 6.11
CA LEU A 217 3.69 14.93 5.61
C LEU A 217 4.32 15.65 6.80
N SER A 218 5.51 16.19 6.62
CA SER A 218 6.18 16.96 7.68
C SER A 218 5.36 18.16 8.18
N GLN A 219 4.38 18.61 7.40
CA GLN A 219 3.49 19.72 7.70
C GLN A 219 2.07 19.37 7.21
N GLY A 220 1.08 19.55 8.09
CA GLY A 220 -0.33 19.30 7.79
C GLY A 220 -0.80 17.89 8.17
N PRO A 221 -2.10 17.60 7.95
CA PRO A 221 -2.67 16.31 8.29
C PRO A 221 -2.18 15.23 7.30
N ALA A 222 -2.11 14.00 7.79
CA ALA A 222 -1.88 12.84 6.95
C ALA A 222 -2.95 12.70 5.87
N GLN A 223 -2.54 12.25 4.70
CA GLN A 223 -3.38 12.15 3.51
C GLN A 223 -3.61 10.70 3.13
N TYR A 224 -4.87 10.35 2.93
CA TYR A 224 -5.26 9.09 2.31
C TYR A 224 -4.91 9.11 0.82
N LEU A 225 -4.28 8.04 0.32
CA LEU A 225 -3.95 7.88 -1.08
C LEU A 225 -4.92 6.93 -1.79
N CYS A 226 -5.02 5.69 -1.30
CA CYS A 226 -5.86 4.65 -1.90
C CYS A 226 -6.02 3.43 -0.97
N SER A 227 -6.91 2.50 -1.34
CA SER A 227 -7.14 1.27 -0.60
C SER A 227 -7.59 0.11 -1.48
N THR A 228 -7.55 -1.11 -0.93
CA THR A 228 -8.04 -2.32 -1.59
C THR A 228 -9.56 -2.39 -1.72
N ARG A 229 -10.32 -1.49 -1.06
CA ARG A 229 -11.79 -1.39 -1.20
C ARG A 229 -12.24 -0.32 -2.18
N GLY A 230 -11.32 0.51 -2.67
CA GLY A 230 -11.58 1.56 -3.65
C GLY A 230 -11.49 1.07 -5.09
N ASN A 231 -10.58 1.68 -5.86
CA ASN A 231 -10.45 1.43 -7.29
C ASN A 231 -9.92 0.00 -7.59
N PRO A 232 -10.61 -0.80 -8.43
CA PRO A 232 -10.17 -2.14 -8.83
C PRO A 232 -8.76 -2.19 -9.45
N SER A 233 -8.36 -1.19 -10.23
CA SER A 233 -7.03 -1.08 -10.86
C SER A 233 -5.90 -0.94 -9.86
N LEU A 234 -6.17 -0.37 -8.67
CA LEU A 234 -5.19 -0.21 -7.60
C LEU A 234 -5.22 -1.37 -6.61
N ARG A 235 -6.39 -2.01 -6.41
CA ARG A 235 -6.58 -3.06 -5.39
C ARG A 235 -5.51 -4.14 -5.47
N ASP A 236 -5.34 -4.75 -6.64
CA ASP A 236 -4.46 -5.90 -6.78
C ASP A 236 -2.98 -5.47 -6.61
N LYS A 237 -2.63 -4.25 -7.03
CA LYS A 237 -1.31 -3.65 -6.79
C LYS A 237 -1.00 -3.48 -5.30
N ILE A 238 -1.97 -2.97 -4.54
CA ILE A 238 -1.81 -2.76 -3.11
C ILE A 238 -1.68 -4.09 -2.38
N LEU A 239 -2.48 -5.10 -2.75
CA LEU A 239 -2.38 -6.45 -2.17
C LEU A 239 -1.02 -7.11 -2.43
N ILE A 240 -0.50 -6.97 -3.65
CA ILE A 240 0.83 -7.48 -4.01
C ILE A 240 1.91 -6.73 -3.23
N LEU A 241 1.85 -5.39 -3.17
CA LEU A 241 2.79 -4.59 -2.39
C LEU A 241 2.77 -5.01 -0.91
N TYR A 242 1.59 -5.09 -0.30
CA TYR A 242 1.43 -5.48 1.10
C TYR A 242 2.02 -6.87 1.38
N SER A 243 1.75 -7.85 0.50
CA SER A 243 2.32 -9.20 0.62
C SER A 243 3.84 -9.17 0.49
N THR A 244 4.36 -8.41 -0.48
CA THR A 244 5.80 -8.23 -0.71
C THR A 244 6.49 -7.63 0.51
N VAL A 245 5.91 -6.58 1.10
CA VAL A 245 6.45 -5.92 2.30
C VAL A 245 6.36 -6.85 3.51
N SER A 246 5.26 -7.56 3.69
CA SER A 246 5.08 -8.52 4.78
C SER A 246 6.11 -9.65 4.71
N GLU A 247 6.30 -10.25 3.53
CA GLU A 247 7.32 -11.28 3.30
C GLU A 247 8.74 -10.72 3.51
N ASN A 248 9.04 -9.57 2.91
CA ASN A 248 10.33 -8.90 3.06
C ASN A 248 10.64 -8.63 4.54
N SER A 249 9.67 -8.17 5.34
CA SER A 249 9.85 -7.85 6.76
C SER A 249 10.24 -9.05 7.65
N ASN A 250 10.05 -10.28 7.17
CA ASN A 250 10.48 -11.49 7.88
C ASN A 250 11.98 -11.80 7.69
N HIS A 251 12.68 -11.05 6.82
CA HIS A 251 14.11 -11.18 6.59
C HIS A 251 14.90 -10.10 7.37
N PRO A 252 16.17 -10.35 7.73
CA PRO A 252 16.99 -9.33 8.37
C PRO A 252 17.29 -8.17 7.41
N HIS A 253 17.08 -6.95 7.90
CA HIS A 253 17.35 -5.71 7.16
C HIS A 253 18.41 -4.88 7.85
N VAL A 254 19.38 -4.38 7.09
CA VAL A 254 20.42 -3.48 7.58
C VAL A 254 20.17 -2.09 7.01
N LYS A 255 19.75 -1.14 7.87
CA LYS A 255 19.58 0.27 7.48
C LYS A 255 20.89 0.84 6.94
N LYS A 256 20.81 1.79 5.99
CA LYS A 256 22.00 2.35 5.32
C LYS A 256 23.07 2.84 6.28
N ASP A 257 22.68 3.52 7.35
CA ASP A 257 23.61 4.04 8.36
C ASP A 257 24.32 2.90 9.11
N VAL A 258 23.59 1.84 9.45
CA VAL A 258 24.16 0.64 10.08
C VAL A 258 25.07 -0.09 9.09
N ARG A 259 24.67 -0.19 7.82
CA ARG A 259 25.47 -0.81 6.77
C ARG A 259 26.78 -0.07 6.56
N TYR A 260 26.74 1.26 6.57
CA TYR A 260 27.94 2.10 6.52
C TYR A 260 28.88 1.79 7.69
N ILE A 261 28.37 1.75 8.93
CA ILE A 261 29.16 1.42 10.12
C ILE A 261 29.78 0.01 10.00
N ILE A 262 29.00 -0.98 9.55
CA ILE A 262 29.49 -2.34 9.31
C ILE A 262 30.57 -2.34 8.22
N ASP A 263 30.33 -1.68 7.08
CA ASP A 263 31.26 -1.62 5.96
C ASP A 263 32.58 -0.92 6.34
N SER A 264 32.53 0.13 7.17
CA SER A 264 33.72 0.80 7.74
C SER A 264 34.50 -0.14 8.65
N PHE A 265 33.80 -0.82 9.58
CA PHE A 265 34.42 -1.84 10.43
C PHE A 265 35.08 -2.96 9.60
N MET A 266 34.41 -3.45 8.55
CA MET A 266 34.93 -4.48 7.65
C MET A 266 36.17 -4.03 6.87
N LYS A 267 36.39 -2.71 6.74
CA LYS A 267 37.60 -2.11 6.15
C LYS A 267 38.67 -1.77 7.20
N ASN A 268 38.46 -2.14 8.47
CA ASN A 268 39.27 -1.73 9.62
C ASN A 268 39.32 -0.22 9.84
N ASP A 269 38.30 0.50 9.35
CA ASP A 269 38.11 1.91 9.63
C ASP A 269 37.27 2.03 10.92
N ILE A 270 37.96 2.39 12.01
CA ILE A 270 37.39 2.51 13.36
C ILE A 270 37.48 3.95 13.88
N GLU A 271 37.95 4.88 13.04
CA GLU A 271 38.02 6.28 13.40
C GLU A 271 36.63 6.92 13.27
N ASN A 272 36.37 7.96 14.08
CA ASN A 272 35.11 8.68 13.97
C ASN A 272 35.15 9.61 12.75
N ASP A 273 34.09 9.59 11.95
CA ASP A 273 33.91 10.56 10.87
C ASP A 273 33.84 11.99 11.43
N SER A 274 34.37 12.94 10.65
CA SER A 274 34.24 14.37 10.96
C SER A 274 32.77 14.79 10.98
N LEU A 275 32.38 15.58 11.99
CA LEU A 275 31.04 16.16 12.16
C LEU A 275 30.60 17.05 10.98
N ASP A 276 31.53 17.46 10.11
CA ASP A 276 31.26 18.29 8.92
C ASP A 276 30.92 17.47 7.65
N ALA A 277 30.87 16.14 7.75
CA ALA A 277 30.35 15.31 6.66
C ALA A 277 28.83 15.53 6.52
N PRO A 278 28.31 15.74 5.30
CA PRO A 278 26.88 15.97 5.12
C PRO A 278 26.06 14.79 5.67
N PRO A 279 24.96 15.05 6.40
CA PRO A 279 24.07 14.00 6.84
C PRO A 279 23.50 13.26 5.62
N PHE A 280 23.51 11.93 5.70
CA PHE A 280 23.02 11.03 4.65
C PHE A 280 21.50 11.14 4.45
#